data_AF-A0A329SS88-F1
#
_entry.id   AF-A0A329SS88-F1
#
_cell.length_a   1.000
_cell.length_b   1.000
_cell.length_c   1.000
_cell.angle_alpha   90.00
_cell.angle_beta   90.00
_cell.angle_gamma   90.00
#
_symmetry.space_group_name_H-M   'P 1'
#
loop_
_entity.id
_entity.type
_entity.pdbx_description
1 polymer ?
#
loop_
_entity_poly.entity_id
_entity_poly.type
_entity_poly.pdbx_seq_one_letter_code
_entity_poly.pdbx_strand_id
1 'polypeptide(L)'
;MEKTYARKVLYYFTLGAQIIVIGSLPTVIRHESFTFFVIEIFVLTCSYGGGLGTIPALVTDMFGAYNVGPLHGIILTSLAFGAVVGGITFNNTYNGKVADGMSVGEAYIDNIQVIFVIVCIGFVVLFLVRTNIEDRFEPGYHYSLCGKRVISIPPKEKDVKQQEAEPETAGQKLPETAV
;
A
#
# COMPACT_ATOMS: atom_id res chain seq x y z
N MET A 1 -15.64 1.38 16.15
CA MET A 1 -14.75 1.52 14.98
C MET A 1 -14.11 0.18 14.71
N GLU A 2 -14.46 -0.46 13.60
CA GLU A 2 -13.81 -1.70 13.20
C GLU A 2 -12.31 -1.43 12.98
N LYS A 3 -11.41 -2.22 13.59
CA LYS A 3 -9.96 -1.97 13.57
C LYS A 3 -9.40 -1.90 12.14
N THR A 4 -10.02 -2.65 11.23
CA THR A 4 -9.73 -2.70 9.80
C THR A 4 -10.01 -1.37 9.09
N TYR A 5 -11.13 -0.72 9.41
CA TYR A 5 -11.51 0.59 8.86
C TYR A 5 -10.54 1.69 9.29
N ALA A 6 -10.16 1.72 10.57
CA ALA A 6 -9.24 2.71 11.11
C ALA A 6 -7.87 2.67 10.41
N ARG A 7 -7.36 1.47 10.11
CA ARG A 7 -6.09 1.31 9.36
C ARG A 7 -6.20 1.85 7.94
N LYS A 8 -7.29 1.58 7.23
CA LYS A 8 -7.49 2.09 5.86
C LYS A 8 -7.53 3.62 5.84
N VAL A 9 -8.26 4.23 6.78
CA VAL A 9 -8.32 5.69 6.92
C VAL A 9 -6.93 6.26 7.22
N LEU A 10 -6.15 5.60 8.07
CA LEU A 10 -4.78 6.03 8.37
C LEU A 10 -3.88 6.02 7.13
N TYR A 11 -3.92 4.96 6.30
CA TYR A 11 -3.12 4.91 5.06
C TYR A 11 -3.51 5.99 4.05
N TYR A 12 -4.82 6.27 3.90
CA TYR A 12 -5.26 7.37 3.06
C TYR A 12 -4.84 8.74 3.60
N PHE A 13 -4.91 8.91 4.93
CA PHE A 13 -4.52 10.16 5.57
C PHE A 13 -3.00 10.40 5.43
N THR A 14 -2.17 9.39 5.69
CA THR A 14 -0.71 9.52 5.59
C THR A 14 -0.26 9.74 4.15
N LEU A 15 -0.78 9.00 3.17
CA LEU A 15 -0.46 9.26 1.76
C LEU A 15 -1.05 10.59 1.25
N GLY A 16 -2.27 10.94 1.67
CA GLY A 16 -2.88 12.21 1.32
C GLY A 16 -2.05 13.40 1.83
N ALA A 17 -1.54 13.32 3.07
CA ALA A 17 -0.61 14.30 3.61
C ALA A 17 0.69 14.38 2.79
N GLN A 18 1.24 13.25 2.36
CA GLN A 18 2.44 13.23 1.50
C GLN A 18 2.20 13.91 0.14
N ILE A 19 1.05 13.66 -0.49
CA ILE A 19 0.68 14.31 -1.75
C ILE A 19 0.62 15.83 -1.57
N ILE A 20 -0.05 16.29 -0.51
CA ILE A 20 -0.19 17.72 -0.23
C ILE A 20 1.19 18.36 -0.04
N VAL A 21 2.03 17.77 0.81
CA VAL A 21 3.36 18.31 1.13
C VAL A 21 4.30 18.29 -0.08
N ILE A 22 4.38 17.17 -0.81
CA ILE A 22 5.26 17.07 -1.98
C ILE A 22 4.77 17.99 -3.11
N GLY A 23 3.46 18.19 -3.23
CA GLY A 23 2.86 19.11 -4.19
C GLY A 23 3.11 20.59 -3.87
N SER A 24 3.17 20.96 -2.58
CA SER A 24 3.45 22.33 -2.15
C SER A 24 4.94 22.67 -2.04
N LEU A 25 5.81 21.66 -1.87
CA LEU A 25 7.27 21.82 -1.76
C LEU A 25 7.89 22.70 -2.87
N PRO A 26 7.56 22.52 -4.17
CA PRO A 26 8.07 23.37 -5.25
C PRO A 26 7.80 24.87 -5.04
N THR A 27 6.62 25.20 -4.51
CA THR A 27 6.21 26.58 -4.24
C THR A 27 7.01 27.15 -3.07
N VAL A 28 7.18 26.37 -2.00
CA VAL A 28 7.95 26.78 -0.82
C VAL A 28 9.43 27.01 -1.16
N ILE A 29 10.03 26.14 -1.99
CA ILE A 29 11.41 26.30 -2.46
C ILE A 29 11.57 27.60 -3.26
N ARG A 30 10.64 27.90 -4.18
CA ARG A 30 10.70 29.13 -4.99
C ARG A 30 10.51 30.42 -4.19
N HIS A 31 9.74 30.37 -3.11
CA HIS A 31 9.56 31.51 -2.20
C HIS A 31 10.65 31.62 -1.13
N GLU A 32 11.65 30.72 -1.14
CA GLU A 32 12.81 30.69 -0.23
C GLU A 32 12.43 30.77 1.27
N SER A 33 11.25 30.24 1.64
CA SER A 33 10.75 30.36 3.00
C SER A 33 11.16 29.18 3.89
N PHE A 34 12.20 29.38 4.69
CA PHE A 34 12.77 28.35 5.55
C PHE A 34 11.77 27.77 6.57
N THR A 35 10.92 28.61 7.18
CA THR A 35 9.97 28.15 8.20
C THR A 35 8.93 27.19 7.64
N PHE A 36 8.35 27.50 6.47
CA PHE A 36 7.38 26.62 5.83
C PHE A 36 8.04 25.31 5.38
N PHE A 37 9.27 25.37 4.89
CA PHE A 37 10.04 24.17 4.52
C PHE A 37 10.22 23.23 5.70
N VAL A 38 10.63 23.74 6.88
CA VAL A 38 10.81 22.91 8.08
C VAL A 38 9.49 22.25 8.51
N ILE A 39 8.38 22.99 8.48
CA ILE A 39 7.06 22.45 8.83
C ILE A 39 6.65 21.35 7.85
N GLU A 40 6.84 21.55 6.55
CA GLU A 40 6.55 20.55 5.52
C GLU A 40 7.36 19.28 5.72
N ILE A 41 8.68 19.38 5.93
CA ILE A 41 9.55 18.23 6.16
C ILE A 41 9.16 17.49 7.46
N PHE A 42 8.74 18.23 8.50
CA PHE A 42 8.25 17.62 9.74
C PHE A 42 6.97 16.80 9.49
N VAL A 43 5.98 17.38 8.80
CA VAL A 43 4.73 16.69 8.45
C VAL A 43 5.01 15.48 7.55
N LEU A 44 5.90 15.62 6.57
CA LEU A 44 6.31 14.53 5.70
C LEU A 44 6.91 13.37 6.51
N THR A 45 7.83 13.68 7.43
CA THR A 45 8.48 12.69 8.29
C THR A 45 7.48 12.00 9.22
N CYS A 46 6.56 12.76 9.83
CA CYS A 46 5.50 12.21 10.67
C CYS A 46 4.58 11.28 9.88
N SER A 47 4.18 11.68 8.67
CA SER A 47 3.31 10.87 7.80
C SER A 47 3.98 9.56 7.37
N TYR A 48 5.28 9.61 7.05
CA TYR A 48 6.08 8.44 6.71
C TYR A 48 6.22 7.49 7.90
N GLY A 49 6.51 8.01 9.09
CA GLY A 49 6.56 7.23 10.33
C GLY A 49 5.22 6.58 10.69
N GLY A 50 4.11 7.31 10.53
CA GLY A 50 2.77 6.77 10.74
C GLY A 50 2.40 5.65 9.77
N GLY A 51 2.82 5.76 8.50
CA GLY A 51 2.65 4.70 7.51
C GLY A 51 3.44 3.44 7.89
N LEU A 52 4.75 3.56 8.13
CA LEU A 52 5.61 2.41 8.46
C LEU A 52 5.21 1.73 9.77
N GLY A 53 4.84 2.48 10.79
CA GLY A 53 4.46 1.94 12.10
C GLY A 53 3.21 1.06 12.07
N THR A 54 2.35 1.21 11.05
CA THR A 54 1.12 0.42 10.92
C THR A 54 1.23 -0.81 10.04
N ILE A 55 2.37 -0.99 9.35
CA ILE A 55 2.62 -2.16 8.50
C ILE A 55 2.63 -3.46 9.32
N PRO A 56 3.38 -3.60 10.42
CA PRO A 56 3.43 -4.87 11.16
C PRO A 56 2.07 -5.26 11.73
N ALA A 57 1.30 -4.28 12.22
CA ALA A 57 -0.05 -4.49 12.69
C ALA A 57 -0.94 -5.01 11.55
N LEU A 58 -0.95 -4.33 10.39
CA LEU A 58 -1.75 -4.75 9.23
C LEU A 58 -1.41 -6.18 8.77
N VAL A 59 -0.12 -6.50 8.67
CA VAL A 59 0.33 -7.85 8.30
C VAL A 59 -0.16 -8.89 9.30
N THR A 60 -0.08 -8.58 10.60
CA THR A 60 -0.58 -9.46 11.66
C THR A 60 -2.08 -9.73 11.52
N ASP A 61 -2.87 -8.71 11.22
CA ASP A 61 -4.31 -8.87 11.04
C ASP A 61 -4.68 -9.65 9.76
N MET A 62 -3.87 -9.56 8.70
CA MET A 62 -4.15 -10.20 7.41
C MET A 62 -3.66 -11.66 7.30
N PHE A 63 -2.54 -11.97 7.94
CA PHE A 63 -1.83 -13.25 7.77
C PHE A 63 -1.60 -14.02 9.08
N GLY A 64 -2.06 -13.45 10.21
CA GLY A 64 -1.87 -14.01 11.54
C GLY A 64 -0.49 -13.74 12.11
N ALA A 65 -0.35 -13.85 13.43
CA ALA A 65 0.87 -13.51 14.17
C ALA A 65 2.09 -14.38 13.81
N TYR A 66 1.87 -15.64 13.39
CA TYR A 66 2.95 -16.58 13.11
C TYR A 66 3.81 -16.22 11.90
N ASN A 67 3.25 -15.50 10.91
CA ASN A 67 3.94 -15.20 9.64
C ASN A 67 4.37 -13.73 9.50
N VAL A 68 4.26 -12.94 10.57
CA VAL A 68 4.51 -11.49 10.52
C VAL A 68 5.96 -11.17 10.20
N GLY A 69 6.91 -11.90 10.79
CA GLY A 69 8.34 -11.70 10.57
C GLY A 69 8.74 -11.86 9.08
N PRO A 70 8.50 -13.04 8.47
CA PRO A 70 8.81 -13.27 7.05
C PRO A 70 8.13 -12.28 6.10
N LEU A 71 6.84 -11.99 6.31
CA LEU A 71 6.09 -11.05 5.46
C LEU A 71 6.58 -9.62 5.61
N HIS A 72 6.88 -9.18 6.83
CA HIS A 72 7.47 -7.87 7.05
C HIS A 72 8.85 -7.75 6.40
N GLY A 73 9.66 -8.81 6.43
CA GLY A 73 10.93 -8.88 5.71
C GLY A 73 10.78 -8.66 4.20
N ILE A 74 9.81 -9.33 3.56
CA ILE A 74 9.52 -9.14 2.12
C ILE A 74 9.14 -7.68 1.82
N ILE A 75 8.32 -7.05 2.68
CA ILE A 75 7.95 -5.64 2.53
C ILE A 75 9.19 -4.73 2.65
N LEU A 76 10.07 -4.98 3.62
CA LEU A 76 11.31 -4.21 3.77
C LEU A 76 12.24 -4.38 2.57
N THR A 77 12.34 -5.59 1.99
CA THR A 77 13.09 -5.81 0.75
C THR A 77 12.51 -5.02 -0.42
N SER A 78 11.18 -5.01 -0.58
CA SER A 78 10.51 -4.21 -1.60
C SER A 78 10.74 -2.71 -1.41
N LEU A 79 10.71 -2.23 -0.16
CA LEU A 79 10.99 -0.84 0.17
C LEU A 79 12.44 -0.47 -0.18
N ALA A 80 13.40 -1.32 0.18
CA ALA A 80 14.81 -1.13 -0.15
C ALA A 80 15.04 -1.08 -1.67
N PHE A 81 14.38 -1.96 -2.42
CA PHE A 81 14.42 -1.94 -3.88
C PHE A 81 13.92 -0.61 -4.44
N GLY A 82 12.76 -0.13 -3.97
CA GLY A 82 12.21 1.17 -4.34
C GLY A 82 13.16 2.34 -4.03
N ALA A 83 13.80 2.32 -2.85
CA ALA A 83 14.76 3.35 -2.44
C ALA A 83 16.00 3.39 -3.35
N VAL A 84 16.57 2.23 -3.70
CA VAL A 84 17.73 2.14 -4.61
C VAL A 84 17.37 2.64 -6.00
N VAL A 85 16.28 2.14 -6.58
CA VAL A 85 15.84 2.53 -7.93
C VAL A 85 15.49 4.03 -7.97
N GLY A 86 14.79 4.52 -6.95
CA GLY A 86 14.44 5.94 -6.82
C GLY A 86 15.68 6.83 -6.74
N GLY A 87 16.66 6.48 -5.90
CA GLY A 87 17.89 7.24 -5.74
C GLY A 87 18.75 7.29 -7.01
N ILE A 88 18.90 6.16 -7.70
CA ILE A 88 19.64 6.10 -8.97
C ILE A 88 18.94 6.95 -10.04
N THR A 89 17.62 6.81 -10.17
CA THR A 89 16.83 7.57 -11.15
C THR A 89 16.88 9.07 -10.88
N PHE A 90 16.75 9.46 -9.61
CA PHE A 90 16.87 10.85 -9.17
C PHE A 90 18.23 11.44 -9.52
N ASN A 91 19.31 10.76 -9.12
CA ASN A 91 20.66 11.28 -9.30
C ASN A 91 21.03 11.38 -10.79
N ASN A 92 20.64 10.39 -11.59
CA ASN A 92 20.86 10.44 -13.04
C ASN A 92 20.10 11.59 -13.71
N THR A 93 18.82 11.78 -13.35
CA THR A 93 17.99 12.86 -13.90
C THR A 93 18.50 14.23 -13.47
N TYR A 94 18.85 14.38 -12.19
CA TYR A 94 19.40 15.60 -11.62
C TYR A 94 20.73 15.99 -12.29
N ASN A 95 21.71 15.07 -12.35
CA ASN A 95 23.00 15.37 -12.96
C ASN A 95 22.89 15.63 -14.46
N GLY A 96 22.00 14.93 -15.17
CA GLY A 96 21.72 15.22 -16.58
C GLY A 96 21.21 16.65 -16.78
N LYS A 97 20.22 17.07 -15.99
CA LYS A 97 19.66 18.43 -16.10
C LYS A 97 20.65 19.53 -15.73
N VAL A 98 21.46 19.29 -14.71
CA VAL A 98 22.53 20.23 -14.34
C VAL A 98 23.60 20.30 -15.43
N ALA A 99 23.96 19.17 -16.06
CA ALA A 99 24.90 19.15 -17.18
C ALA A 99 24.35 19.86 -18.43
N ASP A 100 23.04 19.83 -18.65
CA ASP A 100 22.33 20.56 -19.70
C ASP A 100 22.23 22.08 -19.42
N GLY A 101 22.78 22.56 -18.30
CA GLY A 101 22.84 23.97 -17.94
C GLY A 101 21.67 24.48 -17.09
N MET A 102 20.80 23.60 -16.61
CA MET A 102 19.72 23.98 -15.67
C MET A 102 20.31 24.40 -14.32
N SER A 103 19.70 25.40 -13.68
CA SER A 103 20.08 25.77 -12.31
C SER A 103 19.83 24.61 -11.34
N VAL A 104 20.66 24.51 -10.31
CA VAL A 104 20.56 23.48 -9.27
C VAL A 104 19.16 23.46 -8.63
N GLY A 105 18.61 24.63 -8.33
CA GLY A 105 17.28 24.76 -7.71
C GLY A 105 16.16 24.23 -8.59
N GLU A 106 16.13 24.59 -9.88
CA GLU A 106 15.08 24.12 -10.78
C GLU A 106 15.24 22.63 -11.12
N ALA A 107 16.47 22.12 -11.22
CA ALA A 107 16.71 20.69 -11.38
C ALA A 107 16.18 19.87 -10.18
N TYR A 108 16.29 20.40 -8.96
CA TYR A 108 15.69 19.80 -7.77
C TYR A 108 14.16 19.83 -7.79
N ILE A 109 13.58 20.99 -8.12
CA ILE A 109 12.12 21.15 -8.18
C ILE A 109 11.50 20.20 -9.20
N ASP A 110 12.13 20.09 -10.37
CA ASP A 110 11.68 19.18 -11.42
C ASP A 110 11.69 17.72 -10.94
N ASN A 111 12.77 17.27 -10.27
CA ASN A 111 12.80 15.92 -9.70
C ASN A 111 11.71 15.70 -8.64
N ILE A 112 11.43 16.71 -7.80
CA ILE A 112 10.33 16.65 -6.83
C ILE A 112 8.98 16.48 -7.54
N GLN A 113 8.77 17.12 -8.70
CA GLN A 113 7.55 16.93 -9.49
C GLN A 113 7.43 15.51 -10.06
N VAL A 114 8.54 14.89 -10.46
CA VAL A 114 8.53 13.47 -10.86
C VAL A 114 8.11 12.57 -9.69
N ILE A 115 8.68 12.81 -8.50
CA ILE A 115 8.30 12.08 -7.28
C ILE A 115 6.82 12.30 -6.96
N PHE A 116 6.31 13.52 -7.10
CA PHE A 116 4.89 13.83 -6.91
C PHE A 116 3.98 12.96 -7.78
N VAL A 117 4.31 12.80 -9.07
CA VAL A 117 3.54 11.95 -9.98
C VAL A 117 3.55 10.48 -9.52
N ILE A 118 4.71 9.97 -9.08
CA ILE A 118 4.84 8.60 -8.58
C ILE A 118 3.98 8.39 -7.32
N VAL A 119 3.99 9.35 -6.39
CA VAL A 119 3.18 9.29 -5.16
C VAL A 119 1.68 9.34 -5.49
N CYS A 120 1.27 10.18 -6.45
CA CYS A 120 -0.11 10.21 -6.93
C CYS A 120 -0.54 8.86 -7.53
N ILE A 121 0.32 8.22 -8.33
CA ILE A 121 0.06 6.87 -8.84
C ILE A 121 -0.07 5.89 -7.68
N GLY A 122 0.84 5.93 -6.69
CA GLY A 122 0.78 5.08 -5.50
C GLY A 122 -0.53 5.25 -4.71
N PHE A 123 -1.03 6.48 -4.59
CA PHE A 123 -2.31 6.78 -3.95
C PHE A 123 -3.50 6.21 -4.72
N VAL A 124 -3.50 6.29 -6.05
CA VAL A 124 -4.53 5.66 -6.90
C VAL A 124 -4.47 4.14 -6.80
N VAL A 125 -3.26 3.55 -6.77
CA VAL A 125 -3.09 2.11 -6.57
C VAL A 125 -3.59 1.68 -5.19
N LEU A 126 -3.39 2.49 -4.14
CA LEU A 126 -3.93 2.22 -2.81
C LEU A 126 -5.46 2.11 -2.83
N PHE A 127 -6.15 2.88 -3.68
CA PHE A 127 -7.59 2.69 -3.88
C PHE A 127 -7.93 1.31 -4.43
N LEU A 128 -7.10 0.70 -5.28
CA LEU A 128 -7.37 -0.64 -5.81
C LEU A 128 -7.09 -1.75 -4.79
N VAL A 129 -6.32 -1.48 -3.74
CA VAL A 129 -5.99 -2.49 -2.71
C VAL A 129 -7.23 -2.77 -1.84
N ARG A 130 -7.70 -4.01 -1.89
CA ARG A 130 -8.73 -4.53 -0.98
C ARG A 130 -8.11 -4.78 0.40
N THR A 131 -8.34 -3.87 1.33
CA THR A 131 -7.90 -3.99 2.72
C THR A 131 -8.97 -4.60 3.64
N ASN A 132 -10.16 -4.93 3.13
CA ASN A 132 -11.25 -5.43 3.95
C ASN A 132 -11.20 -6.96 4.07
N ILE A 133 -11.23 -7.46 5.31
CA ILE A 133 -11.10 -8.89 5.62
C ILE A 133 -12.40 -9.63 5.26
N GLU A 134 -13.56 -8.98 5.42
CA GLU A 134 -14.87 -9.58 5.12
C GLU A 134 -15.03 -9.92 3.63
N ASP A 135 -14.54 -9.05 2.74
CA ASP A 135 -14.54 -9.26 1.27
C ASP A 135 -13.58 -10.37 0.79
N ARG A 136 -12.76 -10.94 1.68
CA ARG A 136 -11.78 -11.99 1.35
C ARG A 136 -12.38 -13.40 1.47
N PHE A 137 -13.36 -13.59 2.34
CA PHE A 137 -13.89 -14.91 2.67
C PHE A 137 -15.25 -15.21 2.03
N GLU A 138 -15.85 -14.27 1.30
CA GLU A 138 -17.04 -14.52 0.49
C GLU A 138 -16.68 -15.15 -0.87
N PRO A 139 -17.39 -16.20 -1.33
CA PRO A 139 -17.21 -16.71 -2.69
C PRO A 139 -17.58 -15.64 -3.74
N GLY A 140 -16.61 -15.25 -4.58
CA GLY A 140 -16.74 -14.21 -5.60
C GLY A 140 -15.82 -13.01 -5.35
N TYR A 141 -15.63 -12.14 -6.35
CA TYR A 141 -14.83 -10.92 -6.18
C TYR A 141 -15.74 -9.78 -5.70
N HIS A 142 -15.79 -9.55 -4.39
CA HIS A 142 -16.54 -8.45 -3.78
C HIS A 142 -15.59 -7.35 -3.30
N TYR A 143 -15.56 -6.20 -3.95
CA TYR A 143 -14.78 -5.04 -3.49
C TYR A 143 -15.71 -4.05 -2.79
N SER A 144 -15.51 -3.87 -1.48
CA SER A 144 -16.24 -2.92 -0.66
C SER A 144 -15.36 -1.71 -0.35
N LEU A 145 -15.84 -0.52 -0.73
CA LEU A 145 -15.23 0.75 -0.36
C LEU A 145 -16.03 1.34 0.79
N CYS A 146 -15.38 1.60 1.93
CA CYS A 146 -15.99 2.32 3.05
C CYS A 146 -17.31 1.66 3.56
N GLY A 147 -17.33 0.33 3.66
CA GLY A 147 -18.51 -0.42 4.13
C GLY A 147 -19.67 -0.51 3.12
N LYS A 148 -19.50 0.03 1.90
CA LYS A 148 -20.44 -0.17 0.79
C LYS A 148 -19.79 -1.03 -0.28
N ARG A 149 -20.47 -2.12 -0.68
CA ARG A 149 -20.04 -3.00 -1.77
C ARG A 149 -20.11 -2.21 -3.10
N VAL A 150 -18.96 -1.97 -3.73
CA VAL A 150 -18.85 -1.20 -4.99
C VAL A 150 -18.74 -2.11 -6.21
N ILE A 151 -18.10 -3.27 -6.07
CA ILE A 151 -17.97 -4.24 -7.15
C ILE A 151 -18.33 -5.61 -6.59
N SER A 152 -19.31 -6.29 -7.17
CA SER A 152 -19.61 -7.70 -6.88
C SER A 152 -19.56 -8.47 -8.19
N ILE A 153 -18.49 -9.22 -8.42
CA ILE A 153 -18.42 -10.16 -9.54
C ILE A 153 -18.81 -11.52 -8.96
N PRO A 154 -20.02 -12.01 -9.26
CA PRO A 154 -20.42 -13.35 -8.84
C PRO A 154 -19.49 -14.39 -9.49
N PRO A 155 -19.19 -15.51 -8.80
CA PRO A 155 -18.44 -16.61 -9.39
C PRO A 155 -19.12 -17.08 -10.68
N LYS A 156 -18.33 -17.27 -11.76
CA LYS A 156 -18.86 -17.87 -13.00
C LYS A 156 -19.17 -19.34 -12.70
N GLU A 157 -20.42 -19.72 -12.90
CA GLU A 157 -21.06 -21.02 -12.55
C GLU A 157 -20.53 -22.23 -13.35
N LYS A 158 -19.21 -22.34 -13.59
CA LYS A 158 -18.61 -23.44 -14.37
C LYS A 158 -17.90 -24.51 -13.56
N ASP A 159 -17.64 -24.30 -12.27
CA ASP A 159 -16.89 -25.29 -11.46
C ASP A 159 -17.71 -25.96 -10.34
N VAL A 160 -19.03 -25.73 -10.24
CA VAL A 160 -19.89 -26.41 -9.25
C VAL A 160 -20.28 -27.83 -9.71
N LYS A 161 -20.41 -28.07 -11.01
CA LYS A 161 -20.91 -29.35 -11.54
C LYS A 161 -19.90 -30.51 -11.60
N GLN A 162 -18.62 -30.29 -11.25
CA GLN A 162 -17.62 -31.38 -11.26
C GLN A 162 -17.28 -31.94 -9.87
N GLN A 163 -17.67 -31.28 -8.78
CA GLN A 163 -17.45 -31.80 -7.41
C GLN A 163 -18.64 -32.57 -6.84
N GLU A 164 -19.83 -32.47 -7.45
CA GLU A 164 -21.06 -33.13 -6.98
C GLU A 164 -21.31 -34.51 -7.62
N ALA A 165 -20.38 -35.00 -8.45
CA ALA A 165 -20.54 -36.21 -9.26
C ALA A 165 -19.63 -37.39 -8.83
N GLU A 166 -19.24 -37.48 -7.55
CA GLU A 166 -18.68 -38.71 -7.00
C GLU A 166 -19.41 -39.05 -5.68
N PRO A 167 -20.30 -40.07 -5.69
CA PRO A 167 -21.25 -40.26 -4.61
C PRO A 167 -20.59 -40.92 -3.39
N GLU A 168 -20.96 -40.42 -2.22
CA GLU A 168 -20.81 -41.12 -0.95
C GLU A 168 -21.46 -42.50 -1.02
N THR A 169 -20.67 -43.57 -1.08
CA THR A 169 -21.13 -44.90 -0.67
C THR A 169 -19.95 -45.74 -0.17
N ALA A 170 -19.68 -45.69 1.14
CA ALA A 170 -19.24 -46.83 1.94
C ALA A 170 -18.97 -46.36 3.39
N GLY A 171 -19.98 -46.47 4.24
CA GLY A 171 -19.75 -46.42 5.69
C GLY A 171 -18.99 -47.65 6.16
N GLN A 172 -17.97 -47.48 7.01
CA GLN A 172 -17.51 -48.58 7.87
C GLN A 172 -16.84 -48.08 9.17
N LYS A 173 -17.65 -48.12 10.23
CA LYS A 173 -17.38 -48.38 11.67
C LYS A 173 -16.04 -47.94 12.29
N LEU A 174 -16.15 -47.09 13.31
CA LEU A 174 -15.22 -46.93 14.43
C LEU A 174 -15.09 -48.24 15.23
N PRO A 175 -13.88 -48.63 15.68
CA PRO A 175 -13.73 -49.49 16.84
C PRO A 175 -13.35 -48.67 18.09
N GLU A 176 -14.25 -48.73 19.07
CA GLU A 176 -14.03 -48.42 20.48
C GLU A 176 -13.32 -49.63 21.15
N THR A 177 -12.30 -49.34 21.98
CA THR A 177 -11.55 -50.21 22.92
C THR A 177 -10.69 -51.38 22.39
N ALA A 178 -9.38 -51.31 22.68
CA ALA A 178 -8.59 -52.41 23.28
C ALA A 178 -7.14 -51.98 23.58
N VAL A 179 -6.81 -52.01 24.89
CA VAL A 179 -5.48 -51.99 25.56
C VAL A 179 -4.71 -50.68 25.64
#